data_AF-A0A7X6V6U9-F1
#
_entry.id   AF-A0A7X6V6U9-F1
#
_cell.length_a   1.000
_cell.length_b   1.000
_cell.length_c   1.000
_cell.angle_alpha   90.00
_cell.angle_beta   90.00
_cell.angle_gamma   90.00
#
_symmetry.space_group_name_H-M   'P 1'
#
loop_
_entity.id
_entity.type
_entity.pdbx_description
1 polymer ?
#
loop_
_entity_poly.entity_id
_entity_poly.type
_entity_poly.pdbx_seq_one_letter_code
_entity_poly.pdbx_strand_id
1 'polypeptide(L)'
;MKKIIYSLIAIIASMGLANAQDVVIMNNGDEIRAKVLEITSDEVKYRLYEEPDGVIYSVWKSDILMIHYESGRSEVFTHKVMPRPYYSGREPLYDIRPGMKYRELKHLYNHKDYISVSGDLDPAWSGVASFFIPGLGECINEEWGRGLGKFFGSAALVSAAAVFTQVGFYGEEGGPLIIAAACYAGALGLNIWSIVDAIRIAKVKNMYEQDLRQVYSFNLDLYPSVNCIQMGNTMQPTVGFTLALQF
;
A
#
# COMPACT_ATOMS: atom_id res chain seq x y z
N MET A 1 65.32 5.19 37.73
CA MET A 1 65.01 3.94 36.98
C MET A 1 63.94 3.10 37.67
N LYS A 2 64.07 2.71 38.95
CA LYS A 2 63.04 1.91 39.66
C LYS A 2 61.63 2.52 39.68
N LYS A 3 61.51 3.85 39.88
CA LYS A 3 60.21 4.57 39.87
C LYS A 3 59.51 4.55 38.50
N ILE A 4 60.27 4.52 37.41
CA ILE A 4 59.74 4.45 36.03
C ILE A 4 59.23 3.03 35.75
N ILE A 5 59.93 2.01 36.25
CA ILE A 5 59.52 0.61 36.11
C ILE A 5 58.18 0.36 36.83
N TYR A 6 58.00 0.88 38.05
CA TYR A 6 56.70 0.75 38.75
C TYR A 6 55.57 1.49 38.05
N SER A 7 55.84 2.65 37.44
CA SER A 7 54.86 3.37 36.62
C SER A 7 54.45 2.59 35.38
N LEU A 8 55.40 1.92 34.72
CA LEU A 8 55.11 1.14 33.51
C LEU A 8 54.29 -0.11 33.84
N ILE A 9 54.60 -0.79 34.96
CA ILE A 9 53.85 -1.95 35.45
C ILE A 9 52.43 -1.55 35.85
N ALA A 10 52.23 -0.38 36.47
CA ALA A 10 50.90 0.12 36.83
C ALA A 10 50.04 0.43 35.59
N ILE A 11 50.65 0.99 34.53
CA ILE A 11 49.96 1.26 33.26
C ILE A 11 49.55 -0.07 32.60
N ILE A 12 50.45 -1.04 32.52
CA ILE A 12 50.15 -2.36 31.94
C ILE A 12 49.06 -3.10 32.73
N ALA A 13 49.08 -3.01 34.07
CA ALA A 13 48.04 -3.61 34.92
C ALA A 13 46.67 -2.94 34.74
N SER A 14 46.62 -1.65 34.41
CA SER A 14 45.36 -0.92 34.18
C SER A 14 44.69 -1.23 32.84
N MET A 15 45.43 -1.75 31.86
CA MET A 15 44.90 -2.08 30.53
C MET A 15 44.01 -3.34 30.52
N GLY A 16 44.04 -4.16 31.59
CA GLY A 16 43.25 -5.39 31.73
C GLY A 16 41.87 -5.21 32.37
N LEU A 17 41.45 -3.98 32.71
CA LEU A 17 40.19 -3.71 33.42
C LEU A 17 39.08 -3.12 32.54
N ALA A 18 39.35 -2.85 31.26
CA ALA A 18 38.35 -2.40 30.30
C ALA A 18 37.60 -3.61 29.72
N ASN A 19 36.65 -4.16 30.49
CA ASN A 19 35.65 -5.08 29.93
C ASN A 19 34.57 -4.21 29.31
N ALA A 20 34.46 -4.23 27.98
CA ALA A 20 33.24 -3.81 27.31
C ALA A 20 32.34 -5.06 27.25
N GLN A 21 31.05 -4.91 27.53
CA GLN A 21 30.08 -5.99 27.43
C GLN A 21 29.08 -5.70 26.32
N ASP A 22 28.36 -6.72 25.86
CA ASP A 22 27.26 -6.49 24.95
C ASP A 22 26.12 -5.78 25.72
N VAL A 23 25.44 -4.85 25.05
CA VAL A 23 24.27 -4.13 25.56
C VAL A 23 23.16 -4.28 24.53
N VAL A 24 22.09 -4.96 24.94
CA VAL A 24 20.85 -5.08 24.17
C VAL A 24 19.95 -3.91 24.58
N ILE A 25 19.72 -2.98 23.66
CA ILE A 25 18.84 -1.84 23.84
C ILE A 25 17.46 -2.22 23.30
N MET A 26 16.45 -2.15 24.15
CA MET A 26 15.06 -2.46 23.83
C MET A 26 14.36 -1.27 23.17
N ASN A 27 13.25 -1.52 22.49
CA ASN A 27 12.44 -0.46 21.85
C ASN A 27 11.85 0.56 22.82
N ASN A 28 11.67 0.20 24.10
CA ASN A 28 11.25 1.12 25.15
C ASN A 28 12.42 1.94 25.75
N GLY A 29 13.66 1.71 25.30
CA GLY A 29 14.87 2.35 25.80
C GLY A 29 15.52 1.63 26.98
N ASP A 30 14.99 0.49 27.43
CA ASP A 30 15.64 -0.31 28.48
C ASP A 30 16.93 -0.93 27.95
N GLU A 31 17.97 -0.92 28.79
CA GLU A 31 19.27 -1.48 28.44
C GLU A 31 19.54 -2.77 29.24
N ILE A 32 19.81 -3.86 28.53
CA ILE A 32 20.15 -5.15 29.12
C ILE A 32 21.63 -5.42 28.87
N ARG A 33 22.41 -5.43 29.95
CA ARG A 33 23.80 -5.86 29.92
C ARG A 33 23.85 -7.38 29.79
N ALA A 34 24.34 -7.84 28.65
CA ALA A 34 24.24 -9.24 28.29
C ALA A 34 25.52 -9.74 27.62
N LYS A 35 25.56 -11.06 27.41
CA LYS A 35 26.43 -11.72 26.46
C LYS A 35 25.55 -12.41 25.43
N VAL A 36 25.59 -11.95 24.19
CA VAL A 36 24.78 -12.51 23.12
C VAL A 36 25.37 -13.85 22.69
N LEU A 37 24.53 -14.89 22.65
CA LEU A 37 24.95 -16.25 22.33
C LEU A 37 24.56 -16.63 20.90
N GLU A 38 23.31 -16.37 20.52
CA GLU A 38 22.75 -16.77 19.24
C GLU A 38 21.74 -15.74 18.75
N ILE A 39 21.75 -15.48 17.45
CA ILE A 39 20.79 -14.61 16.78
C ILE A 39 20.12 -15.44 15.69
N THR A 40 18.84 -15.74 15.86
CA THR A 40 18.05 -16.52 14.90
C THR A 40 17.27 -15.60 13.94
N SER A 41 16.32 -16.13 13.16
CA SER A 41 15.41 -15.31 12.35
C SER A 41 14.56 -14.37 13.19
N ASP A 42 14.09 -14.83 14.34
CA ASP A 42 13.00 -14.18 15.08
C ASP A 42 13.39 -13.78 16.52
N GLU A 43 14.31 -14.53 17.15
CA GLU A 43 14.74 -14.32 18.53
C GLU A 43 16.25 -14.13 18.66
N VAL A 44 16.65 -13.42 19.71
CA VAL A 44 18.03 -13.32 20.19
C VAL A 44 18.13 -14.01 21.55
N LYS A 45 19.09 -14.92 21.66
CA LYS A 45 19.40 -15.62 22.91
C LYS A 45 20.62 -15.00 23.57
N TYR A 46 20.51 -14.73 24.87
CA TYR A 46 21.56 -14.08 25.63
C TYR A 46 21.64 -14.61 27.06
N ARG A 47 22.77 -14.36 27.73
CA ARG A 47 22.90 -14.48 29.19
C ARG A 47 23.13 -13.12 29.81
N LEU A 48 22.69 -12.93 31.05
CA LEU A 48 22.98 -11.69 31.78
C LEU A 48 24.48 -11.60 32.04
N TYR A 49 25.04 -10.41 31.89
CA TYR A 49 26.48 -10.19 32.10
C TYR A 49 26.90 -10.53 33.55
N GLU A 50 26.03 -10.26 34.52
CA GLU A 50 26.26 -10.53 35.95
C GLU A 50 26.18 -12.03 36.28
N GLU A 51 25.55 -12.83 35.40
CA GLU A 51 25.35 -14.28 35.58
C GLU A 51 25.84 -15.05 34.32
N PRO A 52 27.16 -15.10 34.06
CA PRO A 52 27.71 -15.70 32.84
C PRO A 52 27.45 -17.21 32.69
N ASP A 53 27.27 -17.91 33.82
CA ASP A 53 26.87 -19.32 33.88
C ASP A 53 25.37 -19.51 34.22
N GLY A 54 24.60 -18.43 34.14
CA GLY A 54 23.16 -18.43 34.38
C GLY A 54 22.32 -19.02 33.25
N VAL A 55 21.00 -18.93 33.41
CA VAL A 55 20.03 -19.39 32.40
C VAL A 55 20.12 -18.57 31.12
N ILE A 56 19.73 -19.19 30.01
CA ILE A 56 19.65 -18.51 28.71
C ILE A 56 18.27 -17.84 28.61
N TYR A 57 18.29 -16.54 28.38
CA TYR A 57 17.09 -15.75 28.11
C TYR A 57 16.91 -15.61 26.59
N SER A 58 15.65 -15.57 26.16
CA SER A 58 15.25 -15.25 24.78
C SER A 58 14.49 -13.93 24.77
N VAL A 59 14.79 -13.09 23.79
CA VAL A 59 14.02 -11.88 23.48
C VAL A 59 13.70 -11.87 21.98
N TRP A 60 12.50 -11.42 21.62
CA TRP A 60 12.13 -11.25 20.23
C TRP A 60 12.95 -10.13 19.61
N LYS A 61 13.43 -10.33 18.38
CA LYS A 61 14.02 -9.23 17.59
C LYS A 61 13.05 -8.06 17.41
N SER A 62 11.75 -8.30 17.50
CA SER A 62 10.72 -7.26 17.47
C SER A 62 10.72 -6.33 18.70
N ASP A 63 11.40 -6.71 19.77
CA ASP A 63 11.41 -5.93 21.01
C ASP A 63 12.75 -5.21 21.22
N ILE A 64 13.75 -5.54 20.39
CA ILE A 64 15.10 -5.01 20.41
C ILE A 64 15.20 -3.85 19.42
N LEU A 65 15.77 -2.73 19.86
CA LEU A 65 16.13 -1.60 19.01
C LEU A 65 17.52 -1.80 18.39
N MET A 66 18.50 -2.17 19.22
CA MET A 66 19.89 -2.30 18.80
C MET A 66 20.67 -3.19 19.77
N ILE A 67 21.66 -3.92 19.27
CA ILE A 67 22.69 -4.56 20.09
C ILE A 67 24.02 -3.85 19.85
N HIS A 68 24.59 -3.29 20.93
CA HIS A 68 25.99 -2.86 20.96
C HIS A 68 26.84 -4.03 21.45
N TYR A 69 27.81 -4.48 20.66
CA TYR A 69 28.70 -5.58 21.04
C TYR A 69 29.96 -5.06 21.76
N GLU A 70 30.58 -5.92 22.57
CA GLU A 70 31.91 -5.70 23.19
C GLU A 70 32.96 -5.27 22.15
N SER A 71 32.88 -5.80 20.93
CA SER A 71 33.79 -5.47 19.83
C SER A 71 33.67 -4.02 19.30
N GLY A 72 32.69 -3.25 19.77
CA GLY A 72 32.37 -1.91 19.26
C GLY A 72 31.49 -1.90 18.02
N ARG A 73 31.10 -3.08 17.50
CA ARG A 73 30.10 -3.22 16.45
C ARG A 73 28.71 -2.94 17.02
N SER A 74 27.83 -2.30 16.24
CA SER A 74 26.42 -2.17 16.57
C SER A 74 25.57 -2.81 15.49
N GLU A 75 24.51 -3.50 15.89
CA GLU A 75 23.53 -4.08 14.98
C GLU A 75 22.15 -3.54 15.35
N VAL A 76 21.61 -2.66 14.49
CA VAL A 76 20.31 -2.02 14.69
C VAL A 76 19.23 -2.96 14.13
N PHE A 77 18.28 -3.32 14.98
CA PHE A 77 17.13 -4.11 14.62
C PHE A 77 16.00 -3.17 14.21
N THR A 78 16.16 -2.57 13.02
CA THR A 78 15.09 -1.76 12.43
C THR A 78 13.92 -2.67 12.11
N HIS A 79 12.75 -2.37 12.68
CA HIS A 79 11.51 -2.92 12.13
C HIS A 79 11.45 -2.51 10.68
N LYS A 80 11.40 -3.48 9.77
CA LYS A 80 10.61 -3.29 8.56
C LYS A 80 9.17 -3.08 9.03
N VAL A 81 8.84 -1.86 9.41
CA VAL A 81 7.48 -1.38 9.26
C VAL A 81 7.32 -1.35 7.76
N MET A 82 6.98 -2.49 7.15
CA MET A 82 6.38 -2.39 5.84
C MET A 82 5.14 -1.55 6.10
N PRO A 83 5.00 -0.35 5.51
CA PRO A 83 3.67 0.15 5.29
C PRO A 83 3.14 -0.85 4.27
N ARG A 84 2.49 -1.93 4.75
CA ARG A 84 1.52 -2.62 3.94
C ARG A 84 0.32 -1.70 4.06
N PRO A 85 0.01 -0.85 3.07
CA PRO A 85 -1.32 -0.35 3.04
C PRO A 85 -2.18 -1.58 2.69
N TYR A 86 -2.75 -2.19 3.73
CA TYR A 86 -3.55 -3.39 3.61
C TYR A 86 -4.85 -2.99 2.90
N TYR A 87 -4.82 -3.00 1.58
CA TYR A 87 -5.94 -2.62 0.73
C TYR A 87 -6.44 -3.89 0.01
N SER A 88 -7.59 -4.38 0.46
CA SER A 88 -8.33 -5.55 -0.08
C SER A 88 -7.86 -6.97 0.28
N GLY A 89 -6.70 -7.18 0.93
CA GLY A 89 -6.27 -8.53 1.34
C GLY A 89 -6.01 -9.50 0.17
N ARG A 90 -5.80 -8.95 -1.04
CA ARG A 90 -5.47 -9.67 -2.27
C ARG A 90 -4.03 -9.35 -2.67
N GLU A 91 -3.35 -10.30 -3.30
CA GLU A 91 -2.05 -10.04 -3.92
C GLU A 91 -2.25 -9.32 -5.26
N PRO A 92 -1.47 -8.26 -5.55
CA PRO A 92 -1.61 -7.51 -6.78
C PRO A 92 -1.17 -8.38 -7.96
N LEU A 93 -1.90 -8.27 -9.08
CA LEU A 93 -1.55 -9.01 -10.30
C LEU A 93 -0.28 -8.45 -10.95
N TYR A 94 0.69 -9.32 -11.26
CA TYR A 94 2.02 -8.92 -11.77
C TYR A 94 2.00 -8.30 -13.18
N ASP A 95 0.99 -8.58 -13.99
CA ASP A 95 0.91 -8.15 -15.40
C ASP A 95 0.14 -6.83 -15.62
N ILE A 96 -0.10 -6.05 -14.57
CA ILE A 96 -0.83 -4.77 -14.67
C ILE A 96 0.08 -3.64 -15.19
N ARG A 97 -0.45 -2.78 -16.05
CA ARG A 97 0.25 -1.61 -16.60
C ARG A 97 -0.64 -0.38 -16.52
N PRO A 98 -0.09 0.82 -16.24
CA PRO A 98 -0.85 2.05 -16.26
C PRO A 98 -1.58 2.28 -17.59
N GLY A 99 -2.80 2.83 -17.53
CA GLY A 99 -3.64 3.12 -18.71
C GLY A 99 -4.34 1.93 -19.37
N MET A 100 -4.40 0.75 -18.74
CA MET A 100 -5.12 -0.41 -19.28
C MET A 100 -6.63 -0.13 -19.48
N LYS A 101 -7.18 -0.63 -20.59
CA LYS A 101 -8.61 -0.48 -20.92
C LYS A 101 -9.46 -1.57 -20.26
N TYR A 102 -10.74 -1.28 -20.01
CA TYR A 102 -11.67 -2.21 -19.39
C TYR A 102 -11.77 -3.57 -20.11
N ARG A 103 -11.59 -3.58 -21.44
CA ARG A 103 -11.58 -4.80 -22.24
C ARG A 103 -10.50 -5.81 -21.80
N GLU A 104 -9.37 -5.32 -21.31
CA GLU A 104 -8.28 -6.15 -20.79
C GLU A 104 -8.55 -6.44 -19.30
N LEU A 105 -8.90 -5.40 -18.54
CA LEU A 105 -9.14 -5.50 -17.10
C LEU A 105 -10.25 -6.49 -16.74
N LYS A 106 -11.30 -6.63 -17.55
CA LYS A 106 -12.42 -7.57 -17.27
C LYS A 106 -12.00 -9.05 -17.23
N HIS A 107 -10.83 -9.41 -17.78
CA HIS A 107 -10.29 -10.76 -17.73
C HIS A 107 -9.42 -11.00 -16.49
N LEU A 108 -8.86 -9.92 -15.94
CA LEU A 108 -7.99 -9.93 -14.77
C LEU A 108 -8.78 -9.75 -13.48
N TYR A 109 -9.84 -8.94 -13.54
CA TYR A 109 -10.61 -8.52 -12.39
C TYR A 109 -12.08 -8.93 -12.50
N ASN A 110 -12.61 -9.43 -11.40
CA ASN A 110 -14.03 -9.71 -11.27
C ASN A 110 -14.69 -8.66 -10.36
N HIS A 111 -15.61 -7.88 -10.93
CA HIS A 111 -16.36 -6.83 -10.23
C HIS A 111 -17.05 -7.25 -8.91
N LYS A 112 -17.31 -8.55 -8.70
CA LYS A 112 -17.89 -9.07 -7.45
C LYS A 112 -16.92 -9.05 -6.29
N ASP A 113 -15.63 -9.11 -6.58
CA ASP A 113 -14.56 -9.16 -5.58
C ASP A 113 -14.17 -7.75 -5.12
N TYR A 114 -14.87 -6.72 -5.60
CA TYR A 114 -14.61 -5.34 -5.23
C TYR A 114 -14.94 -5.08 -3.76
N ILE A 115 -13.93 -4.59 -3.04
CA ILE A 115 -14.04 -4.09 -1.68
C ILE A 115 -13.65 -2.61 -1.73
N SER A 116 -14.50 -1.75 -1.17
CA SER A 116 -14.27 -0.30 -1.14
C SER A 116 -13.13 0.03 -0.19
N VAL A 117 -12.17 0.81 -0.68
CA VAL A 117 -11.02 1.29 0.10
C VAL A 117 -11.03 2.81 0.14
N SER A 118 -10.50 3.40 1.22
CA SER A 118 -10.34 4.86 1.33
C SER A 118 -9.49 5.40 0.18
N GLY A 119 -10.04 6.33 -0.60
CA GLY A 119 -9.40 6.89 -1.79
C GLY A 119 -10.01 6.40 -3.11
N ASP A 120 -10.86 5.38 -3.09
CA ASP A 120 -11.64 4.99 -4.26
C ASP A 120 -12.79 5.95 -4.53
N LEU A 121 -13.11 6.13 -5.81
CA LEU A 121 -14.30 6.84 -6.22
C LEU A 121 -15.49 5.89 -6.07
N ASP A 122 -16.54 6.29 -5.35
CA ASP A 122 -17.69 5.41 -5.11
C ASP A 122 -18.32 4.98 -6.45
N PRO A 123 -18.37 3.67 -6.77
CA PRO A 123 -18.94 3.16 -8.01
C PRO A 123 -20.38 3.60 -8.26
N ALA A 124 -21.13 3.94 -7.20
CA ALA A 124 -22.49 4.44 -7.30
C ALA A 124 -22.57 5.76 -8.09
N TRP A 125 -21.57 6.64 -7.98
CA TRP A 125 -21.55 7.90 -8.73
C TRP A 125 -21.52 7.68 -10.24
N SER A 126 -20.80 6.66 -10.71
CA SER A 126 -20.83 6.29 -12.13
C SER A 126 -22.21 5.82 -12.57
N GLY A 127 -22.92 5.06 -11.71
CA GLY A 127 -24.31 4.66 -11.97
C GLY A 127 -25.27 5.85 -12.04
N VAL A 128 -25.16 6.79 -11.09
CA VAL A 128 -25.97 8.02 -11.06
C VAL A 128 -25.71 8.88 -12.29
N ALA A 129 -24.45 9.01 -12.73
CA ALA A 129 -24.12 9.72 -13.95
C ALA A 129 -24.83 9.10 -15.17
N SER A 130 -24.79 7.77 -15.31
CA SER A 130 -25.49 7.05 -16.38
C SER A 130 -27.02 7.08 -16.28
N PHE A 131 -27.59 7.39 -15.11
CA PHE A 131 -29.02 7.60 -14.95
C PHE A 131 -29.50 8.90 -15.62
N PHE A 132 -28.74 10.00 -15.47
CA PHE A 132 -29.08 11.27 -16.10
C PHE A 132 -28.77 11.29 -17.60
N ILE A 133 -27.60 10.76 -17.98
CA ILE A 133 -27.15 10.73 -19.36
C ILE A 133 -26.66 9.31 -19.66
N PRO A 134 -27.37 8.55 -20.51
CA PRO A 134 -26.98 7.19 -20.85
C PRO A 134 -25.56 7.17 -21.41
N GLY A 135 -24.69 6.33 -20.85
CA GLY A 135 -23.29 6.23 -21.24
C GLY A 135 -22.30 7.15 -20.50
N LEU A 136 -22.77 8.11 -19.69
CA LEU A 136 -21.90 9.09 -19.06
C LEU A 136 -21.00 8.47 -17.97
N GLY A 137 -21.51 7.53 -17.18
CA GLY A 137 -20.72 6.82 -16.18
C GLY A 137 -19.59 6.02 -16.79
N GLU A 138 -19.78 5.46 -17.97
CA GLU A 138 -18.72 4.81 -18.74
C GLU A 138 -17.67 5.82 -19.23
N CYS A 139 -18.08 7.02 -19.64
CA CYS A 139 -17.14 8.10 -20.02
C CYS A 139 -16.31 8.61 -18.83
N ILE A 140 -16.92 8.75 -17.64
CA ILE A 140 -16.21 9.12 -16.40
C ILE A 140 -15.10 8.09 -16.09
N ASN A 141 -15.37 6.82 -16.38
CA ASN A 141 -14.40 5.74 -16.25
C ASN A 141 -13.48 5.59 -17.49
N GLU A 142 -13.34 6.62 -18.33
CA GLU A 142 -12.50 6.68 -19.54
C GLU A 142 -12.82 5.65 -20.64
N GLU A 143 -14.02 5.09 -20.63
CA GLU A 143 -14.55 4.15 -21.62
C GLU A 143 -15.49 4.88 -22.61
N TRP A 144 -14.98 5.97 -23.18
CA TRP A 144 -15.72 6.87 -24.08
C TRP A 144 -16.44 6.18 -25.24
N GLY A 145 -15.80 5.19 -25.88
CA GLY A 145 -16.40 4.49 -27.02
C GLY A 145 -17.68 3.72 -26.64
N ARG A 146 -17.69 3.08 -25.46
CA ARG A 146 -18.86 2.37 -24.94
C ARG A 146 -19.94 3.34 -24.48
N GLY A 147 -19.53 4.41 -23.80
CA GLY A 147 -20.44 5.45 -23.33
C GLY A 147 -21.17 6.15 -24.47
N LEU A 148 -20.44 6.68 -25.45
CA LEU A 148 -21.03 7.34 -26.61
C LEU A 148 -21.94 6.41 -27.42
N GLY A 149 -21.58 5.13 -27.56
CA GLY A 149 -22.44 4.15 -28.24
C GLY A 149 -23.82 4.01 -27.58
N LYS A 150 -23.88 3.97 -26.25
CA LYS A 150 -25.14 3.91 -25.49
C LYS A 150 -25.91 5.22 -25.54
N PHE A 151 -25.19 6.35 -25.48
CA PHE A 151 -25.79 7.68 -25.61
C PHE A 151 -26.51 7.83 -26.97
N PHE A 152 -25.79 7.62 -28.07
CA PHE A 152 -26.36 7.74 -29.41
C PHE A 152 -27.43 6.67 -29.69
N GLY A 153 -27.27 5.46 -29.16
CA GLY A 153 -28.29 4.41 -29.24
C GLY A 153 -29.59 4.80 -28.54
N SER A 154 -29.49 5.34 -27.33
CA SER A 154 -30.65 5.83 -26.58
C SER A 154 -31.30 7.04 -27.27
N ALA A 155 -30.50 8.00 -27.75
CA ALA A 155 -30.98 9.16 -28.50
C ALA A 155 -31.72 8.75 -29.80
N ALA A 156 -31.22 7.74 -30.53
CA ALA A 156 -31.86 7.22 -31.73
C ALA A 156 -33.20 6.53 -31.43
N LEU A 157 -33.30 5.78 -30.33
CA LEU A 157 -34.56 5.14 -29.94
C LEU A 157 -35.60 6.17 -29.49
N VAL A 158 -35.19 7.18 -28.72
CA VAL A 158 -36.09 8.24 -28.25
C VAL A 158 -36.57 9.10 -29.42
N SER A 159 -35.69 9.43 -30.38
CA SER A 159 -36.08 10.20 -31.56
C SER A 159 -37.02 9.40 -32.48
N ALA A 160 -36.76 8.11 -32.69
CA ALA A 160 -37.66 7.23 -33.41
C ALA A 160 -39.03 7.14 -32.73
N ALA A 161 -39.06 6.96 -31.40
CA ALA A 161 -40.30 6.94 -30.63
C ALA A 161 -41.10 8.24 -30.77
N ALA A 162 -40.42 9.39 -30.73
CA ALA A 162 -41.04 10.69 -30.92
C ALA A 162 -41.67 10.84 -32.32
N VAL A 163 -41.01 10.34 -33.37
CA VAL A 163 -41.58 10.37 -34.73
C VAL A 163 -42.82 9.45 -34.82
N PHE A 164 -42.73 8.22 -34.31
CA PHE A 164 -43.85 7.27 -34.37
C PHE A 164 -45.04 7.67 -33.51
N THR A 165 -44.81 8.34 -32.36
CA THR A 165 -45.91 8.92 -31.58
C THR A 165 -46.64 10.01 -32.37
N GLN A 166 -45.91 10.94 -32.99
CA GLN A 166 -46.53 11.97 -33.83
C GLN A 166 -47.36 11.36 -34.96
N VAL A 167 -46.80 10.40 -35.71
CA VAL A 167 -47.53 9.71 -36.79
C VAL A 167 -48.76 8.97 -36.26
N GLY A 168 -48.66 8.33 -35.10
CA GLY A 168 -49.77 7.59 -34.49
C GLY A 168 -50.91 8.46 -33.97
N PHE A 169 -50.66 9.71 -33.59
CA PHE A 169 -51.72 10.64 -33.17
C PHE A 169 -52.53 11.23 -34.33
N TYR A 170 -51.93 11.31 -35.53
CA TYR A 170 -52.60 11.83 -36.74
C TYR A 170 -53.14 10.72 -37.66
N GLY A 171 -52.82 9.45 -37.40
CA GLY A 171 -53.30 8.30 -38.17
C GLY A 171 -54.49 7.59 -37.51
N GLU A 172 -55.33 6.92 -38.31
CA GLU A 172 -56.43 6.09 -37.80
C GLU A 172 -55.98 4.70 -37.31
N GLU A 173 -54.76 4.26 -37.68
CA GLU A 173 -54.21 2.97 -37.28
C GLU A 173 -53.40 3.07 -35.98
N GLY A 174 -53.68 2.20 -35.01
CA GLY A 174 -52.94 2.13 -33.74
C GLY A 174 -51.52 1.54 -33.82
N GLY A 175 -51.11 1.05 -34.99
CA GLY A 175 -49.80 0.40 -35.21
C GLY A 175 -48.59 1.27 -34.85
N PRO A 176 -48.49 2.53 -35.31
CA PRO A 176 -47.37 3.43 -34.98
C PRO A 176 -47.23 3.70 -33.48
N LEU A 177 -48.34 3.74 -32.73
CA LEU A 177 -48.31 3.96 -31.28
C LEU A 177 -47.67 2.77 -30.53
N ILE A 178 -47.92 1.54 -31.00
CA ILE A 178 -47.32 0.31 -30.45
C ILE A 178 -45.80 0.31 -30.70
N ILE A 179 -45.39 0.70 -31.92
CA ILE A 179 -43.97 0.81 -32.28
C ILE A 179 -43.28 1.86 -31.40
N ALA A 180 -43.91 3.02 -31.19
CA ALA A 180 -43.38 4.06 -30.32
C ALA A 180 -43.22 3.57 -28.87
N ALA A 181 -44.20 2.87 -28.32
CA ALA A 181 -44.13 2.28 -27.00
C ALA A 181 -42.97 1.26 -26.89
N ALA A 182 -42.77 0.43 -27.91
CA ALA A 182 -41.64 -0.50 -27.98
C ALA A 182 -40.29 0.23 -28.02
N CYS A 183 -40.17 1.33 -28.77
CA CYS A 183 -38.96 2.15 -28.78
C CYS A 183 -38.65 2.78 -27.42
N TYR A 184 -39.66 3.32 -26.71
CA TYR A 184 -39.49 3.84 -25.35
C TYR A 184 -39.09 2.74 -24.36
N ALA A 185 -39.71 1.57 -24.43
CA ALA A 185 -39.34 0.42 -23.60
C ALA A 185 -37.89 -0.02 -23.87
N GLY A 186 -37.46 -0.04 -25.14
CA GLY A 186 -36.08 -0.30 -25.53
C GLY A 186 -35.10 0.74 -24.99
N ALA A 187 -35.46 2.03 -25.06
CA ALA A 187 -34.64 3.11 -24.51
C ALA A 187 -34.49 3.00 -22.99
N LEU A 188 -35.57 2.68 -22.26
CA LEU A 188 -35.52 2.40 -20.83
C LEU A 188 -34.60 1.21 -20.51
N GLY A 189 -34.71 0.12 -21.29
CA GLY A 189 -33.84 -1.04 -21.17
C GLY A 189 -32.35 -0.69 -21.37
N LEU A 190 -32.03 0.11 -22.39
CA LEU A 190 -30.67 0.61 -22.61
C LEU A 190 -30.17 1.50 -21.47
N ASN A 191 -31.03 2.36 -20.92
CA ASN A 191 -30.66 3.23 -19.80
C ASN A 191 -30.33 2.41 -18.55
N ILE A 192 -31.18 1.45 -18.19
CA ILE A 192 -30.94 0.54 -17.06
C ILE A 192 -29.64 -0.26 -17.28
N TRP A 193 -29.44 -0.78 -18.49
CA TRP A 193 -28.22 -1.49 -18.83
C TRP A 193 -26.97 -0.59 -18.72
N SER A 194 -27.06 0.67 -19.15
CA SER A 194 -25.96 1.64 -19.00
C SER A 194 -25.61 1.87 -17.53
N ILE A 195 -26.61 2.06 -16.66
CA ILE A 195 -26.39 2.25 -15.22
C ILE A 195 -25.64 1.06 -14.63
N VAL A 196 -26.12 -0.17 -14.88
CA VAL A 196 -25.51 -1.38 -14.33
C VAL A 196 -24.09 -1.60 -14.86
N ASP A 197 -23.87 -1.38 -16.16
CA ASP A 197 -22.55 -1.55 -16.78
C ASP A 197 -21.56 -0.50 -16.25
N ALA A 198 -21.97 0.76 -16.07
CA ALA A 198 -21.14 1.81 -15.49
C ALA A 198 -20.65 1.45 -14.08
N ILE A 199 -21.54 0.94 -13.22
CA ILE A 199 -21.16 0.49 -11.87
C ILE A 199 -20.16 -0.67 -11.92
N ARG A 200 -20.37 -1.64 -12.83
CA ARG A 200 -19.44 -2.78 -12.98
C ARG A 200 -18.07 -2.34 -13.45
N ILE A 201 -18.01 -1.42 -14.42
CA ILE A 201 -16.77 -0.85 -14.94
C ILE A 201 -16.03 -0.09 -13.82
N ALA A 202 -16.73 0.76 -13.07
CA ALA A 202 -16.16 1.52 -11.96
C ALA A 202 -15.54 0.60 -10.89
N LYS A 203 -16.24 -0.49 -10.51
CA LYS A 203 -15.71 -1.48 -9.57
C LYS A 203 -14.41 -2.12 -10.08
N VAL A 204 -14.37 -2.52 -11.35
CA VAL A 204 -13.17 -3.12 -11.96
C VAL A 204 -12.02 -2.12 -12.01
N LYS A 205 -12.28 -0.89 -12.44
CA LYS A 205 -11.27 0.16 -12.47
C LYS A 205 -10.74 0.51 -11.08
N ASN A 206 -11.59 0.58 -10.07
CA ASN A 206 -11.15 0.83 -8.69
C ASN A 206 -10.20 -0.26 -8.19
N MET A 207 -10.50 -1.55 -8.43
CA MET A 207 -9.56 -2.61 -8.06
C MET A 207 -8.22 -2.50 -8.79
N TYR A 208 -8.27 -2.17 -10.08
CA TYR A 208 -7.06 -1.91 -10.86
C TYR A 208 -6.25 -0.73 -10.32
N GLU A 209 -6.90 0.37 -9.93
CA GLU A 209 -6.24 1.51 -9.31
C GLU A 209 -5.69 1.18 -7.91
N GLN A 210 -6.37 0.31 -7.14
CA GLN A 210 -5.86 -0.23 -5.87
C GLN A 210 -4.54 -0.99 -6.10
N ASP A 211 -4.53 -1.92 -7.05
CA ASP A 211 -3.36 -2.73 -7.37
C ASP A 211 -2.23 -1.88 -7.97
N LEU A 212 -2.53 -0.90 -8.82
CA LEU A 212 -1.55 0.06 -9.32
C LEU A 212 -0.91 0.85 -8.18
N ARG A 213 -1.72 1.35 -7.24
CA ARG A 213 -1.18 2.07 -6.07
C ARG A 213 -0.29 1.16 -5.23
N GLN A 214 -0.58 -0.14 -5.14
CA GLN A 214 0.25 -1.09 -4.40
C GLN A 214 1.55 -1.45 -5.12
N VAL A 215 1.51 -1.62 -6.45
CA VAL A 215 2.68 -1.98 -7.26
C VAL A 215 3.62 -0.78 -7.45
N TYR A 216 3.07 0.43 -7.59
CA TYR A 216 3.82 1.64 -7.86
C TYR A 216 3.91 2.57 -6.63
N SER A 217 3.52 2.13 -5.42
CA SER A 217 3.75 2.90 -4.20
C SER A 217 5.23 2.93 -3.87
N PHE A 218 5.80 4.13 -3.79
CA PHE A 218 7.09 4.34 -3.14
C PHE A 218 6.86 4.40 -1.64
N ASN A 219 7.45 3.46 -0.89
CA ASN A 219 7.50 3.58 0.56
C ASN A 219 8.71 4.42 0.93
N LEU A 220 8.44 5.52 1.63
CA LEU A 220 9.45 6.45 2.13
C LEU A 220 9.44 6.36 3.65
N ASP A 221 10.39 5.61 4.19
CA ASP A 221 10.52 5.45 5.62
C ASP A 221 11.58 6.42 6.14
N LEU A 222 11.24 7.16 7.20
CA LEU A 222 12.13 8.09 7.87
C LEU A 222 12.41 7.58 9.29
N TYR A 223 13.64 7.19 9.55
CA TYR A 223 14.05 6.73 10.88
C TYR A 223 15.05 7.70 11.50
N PRO A 224 14.95 8.00 12.81
CA PRO A 224 16.00 8.74 13.50
C PRO A 224 17.31 7.94 13.44
N SER A 225 18.42 8.60 13.12
CA SER A 225 19.73 7.97 13.07
C SER A 225 20.75 8.76 13.89
N VAL A 226 21.60 8.04 14.61
CA VAL A 226 22.71 8.61 15.37
C VAL A 226 24.00 8.12 14.72
N ASN A 227 24.77 9.05 14.18
CA ASN A 227 26.04 8.75 13.52
C ASN A 227 27.18 9.43 14.29
N CYS A 228 28.26 8.72 14.55
CA CYS A 228 29.47 9.31 15.12
C CYS A 228 30.39 9.73 13.99
N ILE A 229 30.57 11.04 13.79
CA ILE A 229 31.57 11.56 12.86
C ILE A 229 32.87 11.83 13.60
N GLN A 230 33.98 11.33 13.04
CA GLN A 230 35.31 11.53 13.58
C GLN A 230 35.85 12.88 13.09
N MET A 231 35.99 13.84 14.00
CA MET A 231 36.53 15.16 13.71
C MET A 231 37.90 15.28 14.41
N GLY A 232 38.96 14.87 13.70
CA GLY A 232 40.30 14.78 14.29
C GLY A 232 40.42 13.65 15.32
N ASN A 233 40.77 13.98 16.56
CA ASN A 233 40.95 13.03 17.67
C ASN A 233 39.69 12.82 18.54
N THR A 234 38.59 13.52 18.25
CA THR A 234 37.35 13.44 19.03
C THR A 234 36.21 12.89 18.19
N MET A 235 35.43 11.97 18.76
CA MET A 235 34.18 11.49 18.16
C MET A 235 33.03 12.38 18.63
N GLN A 236 32.27 12.95 17.69
CA GLN A 236 31.05 13.71 18.02
C GLN A 236 29.82 12.94 17.53
N PRO A 237 28.85 12.63 18.41
CA PRO A 237 27.58 12.06 18.00
C PRO A 237 26.76 13.12 17.27
N THR A 238 26.28 12.80 16.08
CA THR A 238 25.41 13.64 15.27
C THR A 238 24.08 12.92 15.10
N VAL A 239 23.01 13.61 15.50
CA VAL A 239 21.64 13.12 15.34
C VAL A 239 21.11 13.62 14.00
N GLY A 240 20.55 12.71 13.22
CA GLY A 240 19.93 13.00 11.94
C GLY A 240 18.73 12.10 11.69
N PHE A 241 18.26 12.13 10.45
CA PHE A 241 17.26 11.19 9.96
C PHE A 241 17.84 10.44 8.77
N THR A 242 17.65 9.13 8.76
CA THR A 242 17.91 8.28 7.60
C THR A 242 16.61 8.13 6.83
N LEU A 243 16.66 8.40 5.53
CA LEU A 243 15.56 8.21 4.61
C LEU A 243 15.80 6.92 3.82
N ALA A 244 14.93 5.94 3.99
CA ALA A 244 14.92 4.71 3.21
C ALA A 244 13.81 4.81 2.15
N LEU A 245 14.20 4.75 0.89
CA LEU A 245 13.28 4.69 -0.24
C LEU A 245 13.20 3.24 -0.72
N GLN A 246 12.02 2.64 -0.64
CA GLN A 246 11.76 1.32 -1.20
C GLN A 246 10.95 1.46 -2.49
N PHE A 247 11.52 0.96 -3.58
CA PHE A 247 10.95 0.90 -4.93
C PHE A 247 10.58 -0.53 -5.30
#